data_AF-A0A6G3T2I1-F1
#
_entry.id   AF-A0A6G3T2I1-F1
#
_cell.length_a   1.000
_cell.length_b   1.000
_cell.length_c   1.000
_cell.angle_alpha   90.00
_cell.angle_beta   90.00
_cell.angle_gamma   90.00
#
_symmetry.space_group_name_H-M   'P 1'
#
loop_
_entity.id
_entity.type
_entity.pdbx_description
1 polymer ?
#
loop_
_entity_poly.entity_id
_entity_poly.type
_entity_poly.pdbx_seq_one_letter_code
_entity_poly.pdbx_strand_id
1 'polypeptide(L)' 'MTGIRLTAPAPGWAIDADVVVVGSGVAGLTAALRCAAAGLDTVV' A
#
# COMPACT_ATOMS: atom_id res chain seq x y z
N MET A 1 11.69 -5.25 -26.78
CA MET A 1 10.90 -5.65 -25.60
C MET A 1 11.51 -6.92 -25.04
N THR A 2 12.55 -6.82 -24.21
CA THR A 2 13.30 -7.98 -23.70
C THR A 2 13.30 -7.94 -22.17
N GLY A 3 12.12 -8.09 -21.57
CA GLY A 3 12.02 -8.32 -20.13
C GLY A 3 11.93 -9.82 -19.86
N ILE A 4 12.99 -10.42 -19.29
CA ILE A 4 12.88 -11.76 -18.70
C ILE A 4 11.95 -11.63 -17.49
N ARG A 5 10.82 -12.36 -17.51
CA ARG A 5 9.91 -12.43 -16.38
C ARG A 5 10.53 -13.32 -15.30
N LEU A 6 10.87 -12.74 -14.16
CA LEU A 6 11.32 -13.48 -12.99
C LEU A 6 10.11 -14.10 -12.27
N THR A 7 10.19 -15.39 -11.95
CA THR A 7 9.17 -16.07 -11.14
C THR A 7 9.45 -15.82 -9.67
N ALA A 8 8.46 -15.29 -8.94
CA ALA A 8 8.50 -15.16 -7.48
C ALA A 8 7.65 -16.27 -6.82
N PRO A 9 8.04 -16.75 -5.63
CA PRO A 9 7.17 -17.61 -4.83
C PRO A 9 5.91 -16.84 -4.37
N ALA A 10 4.93 -17.57 -3.84
CA ALA A 10 3.79 -16.94 -3.16
C ALA A 10 4.28 -16.04 -2.01
N PRO A 11 3.60 -14.90 -1.75
CA PRO A 11 3.98 -14.02 -0.65
C PRO A 11 3.80 -14.71 0.70
N GLY A 12 4.74 -14.47 1.63
CA GLY A 12 4.70 -15.06 2.97
C GLY A 12 3.65 -14.43 3.91
N TRP A 13 3.06 -13.29 3.51
CA TRP A 13 2.01 -12.61 4.24
C TRP A 13 1.15 -11.77 3.28
N ALA A 14 -0.09 -11.53 3.68
CA ALA A 14 -1.01 -10.62 3.04
C ALA A 14 -1.87 -9.96 4.13
N ILE A 15 -2.28 -8.72 3.88
CA ILE A 15 -3.27 -8.01 4.69
C ILE A 15 -4.25 -7.33 3.75
N ASP A 16 -5.50 -7.24 4.18
CA ASP A 16 -6.52 -6.47 3.49
C ASP A 16 -6.46 -5.01 3.97
N ALA A 17 -6.74 -4.08 3.05
CA ALA A 17 -6.85 -2.65 3.33
C ALA A 17 -7.77 -2.01 2.28
N ASP A 18 -8.51 -0.99 2.68
CA ASP A 18 -9.27 -0.16 1.74
C ASP A 18 -8.33 0.75 0.95
N VAL A 19 -7.27 1.25 1.61
CA VAL A 19 -6.31 2.19 1.03
C VAL A 19 -4.87 1.84 1.42
N VAL A 20 -3.98 1.82 0.43
CA VAL A 20 -2.52 1.70 0.62
C VAL A 20 -1.84 2.99 0.15
N VAL A 21 -1.14 3.67 1.06
CA VAL A 21 -0.40 4.90 0.78
C VAL A 21 1.09 4.62 0.68
N VAL A 22 1.61 4.57 -0.54
CA VAL A 22 3.05 4.33 -0.73
C VAL A 22 3.85 5.60 -0.47
N GLY A 23 4.51 5.65 0.69
CA GLY A 23 5.47 6.69 1.09
C GLY A 23 5.03 7.50 2.31
N SER A 24 5.95 7.65 3.28
CA SER A 24 5.68 8.21 4.61
C SER A 24 5.99 9.71 4.75
N GLY A 25 6.04 10.45 3.63
CA GLY A 25 6.23 11.90 3.64
C GLY A 25 4.97 12.65 4.12
N VAL A 26 5.07 13.97 4.25
CA VAL A 26 3.94 14.81 4.72
C VAL A 26 2.69 14.61 3.89
N ALA A 27 2.80 14.55 2.55
CA ALA A 27 1.66 14.30 1.67
C ALA A 27 1.05 12.91 1.92
N GLY A 28 1.88 11.87 2.09
CA GLY A 28 1.43 10.51 2.34
C GLY A 28 0.72 10.38 3.69
N LEU A 29 1.32 10.86 4.77
CA LEU A 29 0.68 10.82 6.08
C LEU A 29 -0.57 11.70 6.15
N THR A 30 -0.60 12.83 5.45
CA THR A 30 -1.82 13.65 5.34
C THR A 30 -2.94 12.86 4.66
N ALA A 31 -2.65 12.17 3.57
CA ALA A 31 -3.63 11.30 2.91
C ALA A 31 -4.08 10.15 3.83
N ALA A 32 -3.13 9.47 4.47
CA ALA A 32 -3.42 8.33 5.34
C ALA A 32 -4.32 8.71 6.52
N LEU A 33 -4.04 9.83 7.20
CA LEU A 33 -4.85 10.32 8.30
C LEU A 33 -6.26 10.75 7.84
N ARG A 34 -6.39 11.28 6.63
CA ARG A 34 -7.70 11.63 6.07
C ARG A 34 -8.52 10.39 5.71
N CYS A 35 -7.89 9.34 5.16
CA CYS A 35 -8.55 8.06 4.91
C CYS A 35 -8.99 7.39 6.21
N ALA A 36 -8.12 7.33 7.21
CA ALA A 36 -8.47 6.80 8.53
C ALA A 36 -9.61 7.59 9.19
N ALA A 37 -9.59 8.94 9.10
CA ALA A 37 -10.68 9.78 9.62
C ALA A 37 -12.02 9.59 8.89
N ALA A 38 -11.99 9.11 7.64
CA ALA A 38 -13.17 8.71 6.89
C ALA A 38 -13.66 7.28 7.26
N GLY A 39 -12.97 6.59 8.17
CA GLY A 39 -13.31 5.23 8.61
C GLY A 39 -12.80 4.13 7.70
N LEU A 40 -11.79 4.42 6.86
CA LEU A 40 -11.19 3.44 5.95
C LEU A 40 -9.99 2.75 6.61
N ASP A 41 -9.89 1.43 6.45
CA ASP A 41 -8.73 0.66 6.88
C ASP A 41 -7.53 1.01 5.99
N THR A 42 -6.57 1.73 6.56
CA THR A 42 -5.48 2.38 5.81
C THR A 42 -4.12 1.85 6.23
N VAL A 43 -3.29 1.50 5.24
CA VAL A 43 -1.88 1.09 5.41
C VAL A 43 -0.97 2.11 4.74
N VAL A 44 0.17 2.41 5.37
CA VAL A 44 1.25 3.26 4.81
C VAL A 44 2.48 2.42 4.57
#